data_AF-W1IC07-F1
#
_entry.id   AF-W1IC07-F1
#
_cell.length_a   1.000
_cell.length_b   1.000
_cell.length_c   1.000
_cell.angle_alpha   90.00
_cell.angle_beta   90.00
_cell.angle_gamma   90.00
#
_symmetry.space_group_name_H-M   'P 1'
#
loop_
_entity.id
_entity.type
_entity.pdbx_description
1 polymer ?
#
loop_
_entity_poly.entity_id
_entity_poly.type
_entity_poly.pdbx_seq_one_letter_code
_entity_poly.pdbx_strand_id
1 'polypeptide(L)'
;LLIYNFKILKETIIKHFELLKIAQHLSQFTFISRARRIENNTIELSFSKEHTYFFNMTRGSSFIYKKESVRPMQSFNAPFDNLLHALVSSSTILAIEVPKNERVLRFTLAPKSTYKEQKLPYNLNLQGDIPTPF
;
A
#
# COMPACT_ATOMS: atom_id res chain seq x y z
N LEU A 1 -7.98 24.31 -6.76
CA LEU A 1 -6.83 24.66 -5.91
C LEU A 1 -6.15 23.35 -5.50
N LEU A 2 -4.97 23.08 -6.06
CA LEU A 2 -4.05 21.96 -5.79
C LEU A 2 -4.54 20.51 -5.99
N ILE A 3 -4.82 20.15 -7.26
CA ILE A 3 -4.61 18.77 -7.72
C ILE A 3 -3.09 18.58 -7.78
N TYR A 4 -2.51 18.00 -6.73
CA TYR A 4 -1.12 17.55 -6.78
C TYR A 4 -1.04 16.45 -7.85
N ASN A 5 -0.59 16.85 -9.04
CA ASN A 5 -0.08 15.95 -10.06
C ASN A 5 1.01 15.10 -9.41
N PHE A 6 0.69 13.87 -9.01
CA PHE A 6 1.66 12.79 -8.85
C PHE A 6 2.24 12.51 -10.23
N LYS A 7 3.07 13.44 -10.73
CA LYS A 7 3.86 13.26 -11.93
C LYS A 7 4.95 12.28 -11.57
N ILE A 8 4.60 11.01 -11.75
CA ILE A 8 5.45 9.89 -12.15
C ILE A 8 6.93 10.15 -11.87
N LEU A 9 7.38 9.81 -10.66
CA LEU A 9 8.79 9.58 -10.38
C LEU A 9 9.14 8.23 -11.02
N LYS A 10 9.33 8.20 -12.33
CA LYS A 10 9.61 6.95 -13.06
C LYS A 10 11.02 6.41 -12.79
N GLU A 11 11.90 7.17 -12.14
CA GLU A 11 13.34 6.83 -12.09
C GLU A 11 14.08 7.18 -10.79
N THR A 12 13.38 7.57 -9.71
CA THR A 12 14.08 8.01 -8.49
C THR A 12 13.58 7.25 -7.27
N ILE A 13 14.53 6.79 -6.45
CA ILE A 13 14.25 6.21 -5.13
C ILE A 13 13.39 7.20 -4.32
N ILE A 14 12.23 6.72 -3.84
CA ILE A 14 11.32 7.52 -3.02
C ILE A 14 12.07 8.06 -1.81
N LYS A 15 12.06 9.39 -1.65
CA LYS A 15 12.72 10.04 -0.52
C LYS A 15 11.80 9.97 0.70
N HIS A 16 12.40 9.92 1.90
CA HIS A 16 11.64 9.79 3.15
C HIS A 16 10.56 10.88 3.32
N PHE A 17 10.85 12.13 2.93
CA PHE A 17 9.86 13.20 2.99
C PHE A 17 8.67 13.01 2.03
N GLU A 18 8.88 12.35 0.89
CA GLU A 18 7.80 12.03 -0.05
C GLU A 18 6.90 10.95 0.53
N LEU A 19 7.51 9.96 1.19
CA LEU A 19 6.78 8.91 1.90
C LEU A 19 5.94 9.47 3.05
N LEU A 20 6.47 10.46 3.80
CA LEU A 20 5.70 11.17 4.84
C LEU A 20 4.47 11.89 4.26
N LYS A 21 4.63 12.58 3.11
CA LYS A 21 3.49 13.22 2.43
C LYS A 21 2.47 12.20 1.95
N ILE A 22 2.92 11.06 1.44
CA ILE A 22 2.05 9.95 1.03
C ILE A 22 1.29 9.39 2.24
N ALA A 23 1.97 9.16 3.36
CA ALA A 23 1.34 8.69 4.60
C ALA A 23 0.28 9.68 5.10
N GLN A 24 0.59 10.97 5.12
CA GLN A 24 -0.36 12.03 5.48
C GLN A 24 -1.59 12.03 4.58
N HIS A 25 -1.39 11.90 3.27
CA HIS A 25 -2.48 11.83 2.29
C HIS A 25 -3.35 10.58 2.49
N LEU A 26 -2.73 9.40 2.61
CA LEU A 26 -3.45 8.14 2.76
C LEU A 26 -4.17 8.03 4.13
N SER A 27 -3.69 8.73 5.15
CA SER A 27 -4.32 8.78 6.48
C SER A 27 -5.69 9.47 6.47
N GLN A 28 -6.08 10.12 5.38
CA GLN A 28 -7.43 10.66 5.20
C GLN A 28 -8.48 9.57 4.96
N PHE A 29 -8.06 8.36 4.59
CA PHE A 29 -8.95 7.22 4.38
C PHE A 29 -9.05 6.39 5.65
N THR A 30 -10.23 5.82 5.89
CA THR A 30 -10.51 4.99 7.07
C THR A 30 -10.64 3.50 6.74
N PHE A 31 -10.67 3.13 5.46
CA PHE A 31 -11.02 1.80 5.02
C PHE A 31 -10.30 1.41 3.72
N ILE A 32 -9.79 0.17 3.66
CA ILE A 32 -9.27 -0.44 2.44
C ILE A 32 -10.35 -1.38 1.91
N SER A 33 -10.99 -0.99 0.80
CA SER A 33 -12.02 -1.82 0.17
C SER A 33 -11.44 -3.09 -0.46
N ARG A 34 -10.24 -3.00 -1.03
CA ARG A 34 -9.61 -4.10 -1.77
C ARG A 34 -8.10 -3.97 -1.81
N ALA A 35 -7.43 -5.10 -1.64
CA ALA A 35 -6.00 -5.26 -1.80
C ALA A 35 -5.71 -6.49 -2.66
N ARG A 36 -4.87 -6.35 -3.68
CA ARG A 36 -4.44 -7.48 -4.52
C ARG A 36 -3.13 -7.20 -5.22
N ARG A 37 -2.42 -8.25 -5.59
CA ARG A 37 -1.31 -8.16 -6.53
C ARG A 37 -1.84 -8.03 -7.96
N ILE A 38 -1.23 -7.16 -8.76
CA ILE A 38 -1.61 -6.95 -10.17
C ILE A 38 -0.47 -7.21 -11.16
N GLU A 39 0.78 -7.25 -10.66
CA GLU A 39 1.99 -7.60 -11.40
C GLU A 39 2.99 -8.24 -10.42
N ASN A 40 4.18 -8.64 -10.88
CA ASN A 40 5.14 -9.32 -10.02
C ASN A 40 5.54 -8.57 -8.75
N ASN A 41 5.75 -7.26 -8.87
CA ASN A 41 6.15 -6.41 -7.75
C ASN A 41 5.14 -5.30 -7.45
N THR A 42 3.92 -5.39 -8.01
CA THR A 42 2.94 -4.30 -7.92
C THR A 42 1.71 -4.76 -7.15
N ILE A 43 1.47 -4.09 -6.02
CA ILE A 43 0.27 -4.25 -5.20
C ILE A 43 -0.68 -3.09 -5.47
N GLU A 44 -1.95 -3.40 -5.66
CA GLU A 44 -3.05 -2.44 -5.75
C GLU A 44 -3.76 -2.37 -4.40
N LEU A 45 -3.94 -1.15 -3.85
CA LEU A 45 -4.82 -0.85 -2.74
C LEU A 45 -5.91 0.14 -3.19
N SER A 46 -7.17 -0.21 -2.94
CA SER A 46 -8.33 0.60 -3.30
C SER A 46 -9.06 1.03 -2.03
N PHE A 47 -9.15 2.33 -1.80
CA PHE A 47 -9.89 2.95 -0.68
C PHE A 47 -11.32 3.31 -1.11
N SER A 48 -11.52 3.63 -2.40
CA SER A 48 -12.81 3.77 -3.06
C SER A 48 -12.66 3.55 -4.57
N LYS A 49 -13.76 3.61 -5.34
CA LYS A 49 -13.72 3.53 -6.81
C LYS A 49 -12.77 4.58 -7.43
N GLU A 50 -12.74 5.78 -6.86
CA GLU A 50 -11.93 6.90 -7.35
C GLU A 50 -10.54 6.99 -6.71
N HIS A 51 -10.31 6.25 -5.61
CA HIS A 51 -9.10 6.29 -4.82
C HIS A 51 -8.42 4.92 -4.83
N THR A 52 -7.75 4.62 -5.95
CA THR A 52 -6.96 3.40 -6.12
C THR A 52 -5.50 3.74 -6.37
N TYR A 53 -4.63 3.13 -5.58
CA TYR A 53 -3.19 3.36 -5.58
C TYR A 53 -2.45 2.06 -5.83
N PHE A 54 -1.33 2.17 -6.52
CA PHE A 54 -0.49 1.07 -6.92
C PHE A 54 0.91 1.29 -6.38
N PHE A 55 1.43 0.26 -5.71
CA PHE A 55 2.72 0.25 -5.03
C PHE A 55 3.62 -0.72 -5.79
N ASN A 56 4.48 -0.18 -6.65
CA ASN A 56 5.51 -0.97 -7.29
C ASN A 56 6.72 -1.02 -6.36
N MET A 57 7.09 -2.22 -5.94
CA MET A 57 8.16 -2.50 -4.99
C MET A 57 9.40 -3.08 -5.68
N THR A 58 9.60 -2.76 -6.97
CA THR A 58 10.80 -3.23 -7.68
C THR A 58 12.05 -2.66 -7.01
N ARG A 59 13.01 -3.55 -6.76
CA ARG A 59 14.26 -3.20 -6.07
C ARG A 59 15.00 -2.10 -6.83
N GLY A 60 15.36 -1.02 -6.12
CA GLY A 60 16.07 0.14 -6.69
C GLY A 60 15.22 1.09 -7.52
N SER A 61 13.95 0.75 -7.82
CA SER A 61 13.06 1.52 -8.68
C SER A 61 11.60 1.46 -8.21
N SER A 62 11.38 1.49 -6.90
CA SER A 62 10.02 1.49 -6.35
C SER A 62 9.34 2.84 -6.53
N PHE A 63 8.04 2.83 -6.84
CA PHE A 63 7.22 4.03 -6.98
C PHE A 63 5.76 3.76 -6.61
N ILE A 64 5.04 4.84 -6.31
CA ILE A 64 3.61 4.81 -5.99
C ILE A 64 2.86 5.69 -6.97
N TYR A 65 1.74 5.21 -7.51
CA TYR A 65 0.92 5.96 -8.46
C TYR A 65 -0.57 5.71 -8.25
N LYS A 66 -1.38 6.70 -8.67
CA LYS A 66 -2.85 6.61 -8.69
C LYS A 66 -3.31 6.28 -10.11
N LYS A 67 -4.21 5.32 -10.27
CA LYS A 67 -4.86 4.99 -11.55
C LYS A 67 -6.23 4.37 -11.27
N GLU A 68 -7.13 4.40 -12.24
CA GLU A 68 -8.35 3.60 -12.17
C GLU A 68 -8.02 2.10 -12.09
N SER A 69 -8.79 1.40 -11.27
CA SER A 69 -8.67 -0.05 -11.11
C SER A 69 -9.14 -0.75 -12.38
N VAL A 70 -8.21 -1.42 -13.08
CA VAL A 70 -8.53 -2.31 -14.21
C VAL A 70 -8.44 -3.75 -13.74
N ARG A 71 -9.26 -4.64 -14.31
CA ARG A 71 -9.14 -6.08 -14.02
C ARG A 71 -7.76 -6.58 -14.51
N PRO A 72 -6.98 -7.28 -13.66
CA PRO A 72 -5.69 -7.83 -14.07
C PRO A 72 -5.89 -8.86 -15.19
N MET A 73 -4.98 -8.89 -16.16
CA MET A 73 -5.01 -9.88 -17.23
C MET A 73 -4.64 -11.29 -16.73
N GLN A 74 -3.83 -11.36 -15.67
CA GLN A 74 -3.38 -12.58 -15.04
C GLN A 74 -3.96 -12.72 -13.63
N SER A 75 -4.30 -13.94 -13.24
CA SER A 75 -4.71 -14.25 -11.86
C SER A 75 -3.48 -14.57 -11.01
N PHE A 76 -3.38 -13.93 -9.84
CA PHE A 76 -2.35 -14.18 -8.84
C PHE A 76 -2.98 -14.94 -7.66
N ASN A 77 -2.54 -16.17 -7.43
CA ASN A 77 -3.12 -17.10 -6.46
C ASN A 77 -2.05 -17.73 -5.54
N ALA A 78 -0.88 -17.09 -5.39
CA ALA A 78 0.14 -17.56 -4.47
C ALA A 78 -0.35 -17.43 -3.01
N PRO A 79 0.24 -18.14 -2.04
CA PRO A 79 -0.14 -18.03 -0.62
C PRO A 79 -0.13 -16.59 -0.10
N PHE A 80 0.84 -15.78 -0.58
CA PHE A 80 0.90 -14.35 -0.29
C PHE A 80 -0.34 -13.58 -0.77
N ASP A 81 -0.87 -13.90 -1.95
CA ASP A 81 -2.03 -13.21 -2.52
C ASP A 81 -3.29 -13.48 -1.69
N ASN A 82 -3.45 -14.71 -1.20
CA ASN A 82 -4.53 -15.09 -0.30
C ASN A 82 -4.43 -14.35 1.04
N LEU A 83 -3.23 -14.25 1.62
CA LEU A 83 -3.00 -13.51 2.87
C LEU A 83 -3.23 -12.00 2.70
N LEU A 84 -2.70 -11.42 1.61
CA LEU A 84 -2.92 -10.02 1.26
C LEU A 84 -4.42 -9.72 1.16
N HIS A 85 -5.17 -10.56 0.45
CA HIS A 85 -6.61 -10.42 0.36
C HIS A 85 -7.27 -10.55 1.74
N ALA A 86 -7.00 -11.62 2.49
CA ALA A 86 -7.67 -11.92 3.75
C ALA A 86 -7.40 -10.90 4.86
N LEU A 87 -6.16 -10.38 4.95
CA LEU A 87 -5.73 -9.51 6.03
C LEU A 87 -5.95 -8.02 5.73
N VAL A 88 -5.87 -7.64 4.45
CA VAL A 88 -5.85 -6.22 4.06
C VAL A 88 -7.16 -5.80 3.37
N SER A 89 -7.80 -6.68 2.61
CA SER A 89 -9.07 -6.32 1.98
C SER A 89 -10.19 -6.19 3.01
N SER A 90 -11.05 -5.20 2.81
CA SER A 90 -12.14 -4.87 3.73
C SER A 90 -11.70 -4.58 5.17
N SER A 91 -10.49 -4.06 5.35
CA SER A 91 -9.95 -3.72 6.68
C SER A 91 -10.16 -2.25 7.01
N THR A 92 -10.33 -1.96 8.30
CA THR A 92 -10.34 -0.60 8.82
C THR A 92 -8.91 -0.14 9.08
N ILE A 93 -8.58 1.07 8.66
CA ILE A 93 -7.27 1.67 8.86
C ILE A 93 -7.25 2.31 10.25
N LEU A 94 -6.34 1.85 11.10
CA LEU A 94 -6.11 2.42 12.44
C LEU A 94 -5.02 3.49 12.42
N ALA A 95 -3.94 3.25 11.67
CA ALA A 95 -2.86 4.19 11.49
C ALA A 95 -2.12 3.94 10.17
N ILE A 96 -1.54 5.00 9.62
CA ILE A 96 -0.56 4.94 8.53
C ILE A 96 0.63 5.79 8.95
N GLU A 97 1.81 5.19 8.99
CA GLU A 97 3.01 5.84 9.51
C GLU A 97 4.23 5.54 8.65
N VAL A 98 5.22 6.42 8.75
CA VAL A 98 6.57 6.19 8.22
C VAL A 98 7.50 6.16 9.43
N PRO A 99 8.01 4.98 9.83
CA PRO A 99 8.92 4.89 10.95
C PRO A 99 10.17 5.75 10.71
N LYS A 100 10.67 6.35 11.81
CA LYS A 100 11.84 7.23 11.74
C LYS A 100 13.03 6.47 11.15
N ASN A 101 13.75 7.11 10.22
CA ASN A 101 14.91 6.56 9.51
C ASN A 101 14.62 5.36 8.58
N GLU A 102 13.37 4.95 8.42
CA GLU A 102 12.98 3.89 7.49
C GLU A 102 12.32 4.48 6.23
N ARG A 103 12.45 3.78 5.11
CA ARG A 103 11.73 4.07 3.86
C ARG A 103 10.57 3.09 3.68
N VAL A 104 9.81 2.92 4.76
CA VAL A 104 8.70 1.97 4.86
C VAL A 104 7.41 2.72 5.10
N LEU A 105 6.39 2.40 4.33
CA LEU A 105 5.02 2.81 4.64
C LEU A 105 4.35 1.68 5.42
N ARG A 106 3.98 1.96 6.67
CA ARG A 106 3.36 0.99 7.57
C ARG A 106 1.87 1.28 7.68
N PHE A 107 1.06 0.25 7.50
CA PHE A 107 -0.38 0.28 7.77
C PHE A 107 -0.67 -0.58 8.99
N THR A 108 -1.36 0.01 9.96
CA THR A 108 -1.93 -0.69 11.11
C THR A 108 -3.41 -0.87 10.84
N LEU A 109 -3.85 -2.12 10.70
CA LEU A 109 -5.19 -2.46 10.22
C LEU A 109 -5.98 -3.24 11.27
N ALA A 110 -7.26 -2.94 11.41
CA ALA A 110 -8.21 -3.82 12.08
C ALA A 110 -8.89 -4.71 11.02
N PRO A 111 -8.87 -6.04 11.20
CA PRO A 111 -9.51 -6.95 10.27
C PRO A 111 -11.02 -6.70 10.19
N LYS A 112 -11.63 -7.05 9.05
CA LYS A 112 -13.08 -7.08 8.88
C LYS A 112 -13.66 -7.91 10.03
N SER A 113 -14.50 -7.29 10.86
CA SER A 113 -15.03 -7.90 12.08
C SER A 113 -15.62 -9.28 11.77
N THR A 114 -14.86 -10.32 12.04
CA THR A 114 -15.40 -11.66 12.19
C THR A 114 -15.81 -11.71 13.66
N TYR A 115 -17.06 -12.12 13.88
CA TYR A 115 -17.78 -12.16 15.15
C TYR A 115 -16.89 -12.40 16.39
N LYS A 116 -17.18 -11.68 17.48
CA LYS A 116 -16.61 -11.73 18.85
C LYS A 116 -15.28 -12.52 19.00
N GLU A 117 -14.22 -11.78 19.39
CA GLU A 117 -12.93 -12.31 19.92
C GLU A 117 -11.82 -12.61 18.91
N GLN A 118 -11.27 -11.55 18.29
CA GLN A 118 -9.81 -11.30 18.21
C GLN A 118 -9.56 -10.05 17.36
N LYS A 119 -9.33 -8.91 18.01
CA LYS A 119 -8.85 -7.69 17.36
C LYS A 119 -7.33 -7.67 17.43
N LEU A 120 -6.67 -8.44 16.56
CA LEU A 120 -5.23 -8.33 16.41
C LEU A 120 -4.92 -7.30 15.30
N PRO A 121 -4.26 -6.18 15.61
CA PRO A 121 -3.83 -5.23 14.59
C PRO A 121 -2.80 -5.89 13.67
N TYR A 122 -3.00 -5.81 12.36
CA TYR A 122 -2.04 -6.30 11.37
C TYR A 122 -1.15 -5.15 10.90
N ASN A 123 0.17 -5.40 10.87
CA ASN A 123 1.17 -4.47 10.34
C ASN A 123 1.56 -4.89 8.92
N LEU A 124 1.17 -4.09 7.92
CA LEU A 124 1.68 -4.24 6.54
C LEU A 124 2.79 -3.23 6.29
N ASN A 125 3.98 -3.72 5.94
CA ASN A 125 5.12 -2.90 5.53
C ASN A 125 5.29 -2.97 4.01
N LEU A 126 5.19 -1.82 3.33
CA LEU A 126 5.51 -1.72 1.90
C LEU A 126 6.86 -0.99 1.74
N GLN A 127 7.85 -1.69 1.20
CA GLN A 127 9.21 -1.17 1.01
C GLN A 127 9.74 -1.52 -0.39
N GLY A 128 10.32 -0.52 -1.06
CA GLY A 128 11.29 -0.72 -2.12
C GLY A 128 12.69 -0.57 -1.53
N ASP A 129 13.53 -1.58 -1.73
CA ASP A 129 14.69 -1.85 -0.90
C ASP A 129 15.67 -0.67 -0.66
N ILE A 130 16.24 -0.67 0.55
CA ILE A 130 17.50 -0.01 0.90
C ILE A 130 18.60 -1.05 0.58
N PRO A 131 19.69 -0.73 -0.12
CA PRO A 131 20.83 -1.64 -0.17
C PRO A 131 21.38 -1.79 1.26
N THR A 132 21.18 -2.96 1.87
CA THR A 132 21.97 -3.36 3.05
C THR A 132 23.44 -3.42 2.62
N PRO A 133 24.35 -2.71 3.30
CA PRO A 133 25.77 -2.87 3.03
C PRO A 133 26.19 -4.27 3.50
N PHE A 134 26.57 -5.11 2.55
CA PHE A 134 27.60 -6.12 2.76
C PHE A 134 28.92 -5.50 2.33
#